data_AF-A0A1A9VB92-F1
#
_entry.id   AF-A0A1A9VB92-F1
#
_cell.length_a   1.000
_cell.length_b   1.000
_cell.length_c   1.000
_cell.angle_alpha   90.00
_cell.angle_beta   90.00
_cell.angle_gamma   90.00
#
_symmetry.space_group_name_H-M   'P 1'
#
loop_
_entity.id
_entity.type
_entity.pdbx_description
1 polymer ?
#
loop_
_entity_poly.entity_id
_entity_poly.type
_entity_poly.pdbx_seq_one_letter_code
_entity_poly.pdbx_strand_id
1 'polypeptide(L)'
;MIMALASTDWLMAESWRQGLFVHCIEEDVLPPLPFNLHDPPGCYPSRDVAYIKATAALCIITLITDFIATTLTGLGLKSQNHNLKYKYYRIAVLVMLLSLISVLSALIIYPVCFAGELNLANRPVWEFGWAYGVGWGAAIFLFGAVVLLLCDKESEEIYYKERKIVHENQMRA
;
A
#
# COMPACT_ATOMS: atom_id res chain seq x y z
N MET A 1 3.61 -3.58 3.77
CA MET A 1 2.12 -3.57 3.79
C MET A 1 1.52 -4.47 4.86
N ILE A 2 1.96 -5.73 5.00
CA ILE A 2 1.49 -6.64 6.07
C ILE A 2 1.55 -6.00 7.45
N MET A 3 2.67 -5.36 7.79
CA MET A 3 2.85 -4.68 9.07
C MET A 3 1.86 -3.53 9.30
N ALA A 4 1.48 -2.79 8.25
CA ALA A 4 0.45 -1.77 8.36
C ALA A 4 -0.92 -2.40 8.59
N LEU A 5 -1.28 -3.47 7.87
CA LEU A 5 -2.56 -4.18 8.03
C LEU A 5 -2.74 -4.84 9.41
N ALA A 6 -1.66 -5.43 9.95
CA ALA A 6 -1.72 -6.19 11.20
C ALA A 6 -1.67 -5.31 12.46
N SER A 7 -1.25 -4.05 12.34
CA SER A 7 -1.10 -3.15 13.48
C SER A 7 -2.41 -2.49 13.88
N THR A 8 -2.56 -2.29 15.20
CA THR A 8 -3.67 -1.57 15.84
C THR A 8 -3.41 -0.07 15.98
N ASP A 9 -2.31 0.45 15.44
CA ASP A 9 -1.84 1.82 15.67
C ASP A 9 -1.86 2.64 14.37
N TRP A 10 -3.01 2.68 13.71
CA TRP A 10 -3.25 3.60 12.58
C TRP A 10 -3.60 4.99 13.08
N LEU A 11 -4.39 5.05 14.14
CA LEU A 11 -4.87 6.27 14.76
C LEU A 11 -4.85 6.08 16.27
N MET A 12 -4.35 7.08 16.99
CA MET A 12 -4.17 7.06 18.43
C MET A 12 -4.79 8.31 19.05
N ALA A 13 -5.33 8.14 20.24
CA ALA A 13 -5.71 9.21 21.15
C ALA A 13 -5.37 8.76 22.59
N GLU A 14 -5.54 9.63 23.56
CA GLU A 14 -5.30 9.30 24.96
C GLU A 14 -6.06 8.03 25.40
N SER A 15 -5.32 6.99 25.83
CA SER A 15 -5.87 5.67 26.22
C SER A 15 -6.69 4.95 25.14
N TRP A 16 -6.49 5.31 23.86
CA TRP A 16 -7.25 4.76 22.73
C TRP A 16 -6.35 4.49 21.53
N ARG A 17 -6.43 3.28 20.98
CA ARG A 17 -5.70 2.89 19.75
C ARG A 17 -6.67 2.27 18.76
N GLN A 18 -6.53 2.63 17.50
CA GLN A 18 -7.40 2.18 16.43
C GLN A 18 -6.58 1.73 15.23
N GLY A 19 -6.78 0.47 14.84
CA GLY A 19 -6.30 -0.11 13.60
C GLY A 19 -7.41 -0.18 12.55
N LEU A 20 -7.13 -0.92 11.48
CA LEU A 20 -8.12 -1.14 10.42
C LEU A 20 -9.18 -2.19 10.80
N PHE A 21 -8.80 -3.18 11.62
CA PHE A 21 -9.67 -4.31 11.96
C PHE A 21 -10.08 -4.35 13.43
N VAL A 22 -9.30 -3.74 14.31
CA VAL A 22 -9.47 -3.80 15.77
C VAL A 22 -9.14 -2.43 16.36
N HIS A 23 -9.91 -2.01 17.35
CA HIS A 23 -9.56 -0.92 18.27
C HIS A 23 -9.30 -1.48 19.66
N CYS A 24 -8.46 -0.82 20.44
CA CYS A 24 -8.16 -1.18 21.81
C CYS A 24 -8.28 0.04 22.74
N ILE A 25 -8.83 -0.19 23.92
CA ILE A 25 -9.05 0.79 24.98
C ILE A 25 -8.17 0.38 26.17
N GLU A 26 -7.34 1.30 26.66
CA GLU A 26 -6.47 1.08 27.82
C GLU A 26 -7.25 1.17 29.15
N GLU A 27 -6.75 0.55 30.22
CA GLU A 27 -7.46 0.42 31.50
C GLU A 27 -7.70 1.76 32.22
N ASP A 28 -6.81 2.73 32.05
CA ASP A 28 -6.85 4.04 32.73
C ASP A 28 -7.71 5.10 31.99
N VAL A 29 -8.68 4.67 31.17
CA VAL A 29 -9.43 5.59 30.31
C VAL A 29 -10.38 6.48 31.10
N LEU A 30 -10.17 7.80 31.01
CA LEU A 30 -11.12 8.80 31.52
C LEU A 30 -12.30 8.97 30.53
N PRO A 31 -13.57 8.94 30.95
CA PRO A 31 -14.69 9.26 30.07
C PRO A 31 -14.71 10.77 29.69
N PRO A 32 -15.29 11.17 28.54
CA PRO A 32 -15.98 10.34 27.55
C PRO A 32 -15.03 9.63 26.58
N LEU A 33 -15.40 8.42 26.18
CA LEU A 33 -14.72 7.71 25.10
C LEU A 33 -15.00 8.39 23.74
N PRO A 34 -14.07 8.29 22.78
CA PRO A 34 -14.31 8.73 21.42
C PRO A 34 -15.61 8.16 20.85
N PHE A 35 -16.35 8.98 20.09
CA PHE A 35 -17.58 8.56 19.40
C PHE A 35 -18.71 8.07 20.31
N ASN A 36 -18.70 8.44 21.60
CA ASN A 36 -19.68 8.02 22.60
C ASN A 36 -19.81 6.49 22.74
N LEU A 37 -18.70 5.77 22.54
CA LEU A 37 -18.65 4.34 22.83
C LEU A 37 -18.72 4.10 24.35
N HIS A 38 -19.28 2.96 24.76
CA HIS A 38 -19.46 2.59 26.16
C HIS A 38 -18.81 1.23 26.50
N ASP A 39 -17.85 0.82 25.68
CA ASP A 39 -17.19 -0.47 25.83
C ASP A 39 -16.17 -0.44 26.99
N PRO A 40 -16.07 -1.51 27.79
CA PRO A 40 -15.07 -1.59 28.86
C PRO A 40 -13.65 -1.74 28.28
N PRO A 41 -12.59 -1.50 29.07
CA PRO A 41 -11.21 -1.68 28.62
C PRO A 41 -10.97 -3.06 27.98
N GLY A 42 -10.27 -3.07 26.85
CA GLY A 42 -10.10 -4.26 26.02
C GLY A 42 -9.97 -3.96 24.53
N CYS A 43 -9.81 -5.01 23.73
CA CYS A 43 -9.74 -4.92 22.27
C CYS A 43 -11.00 -5.46 21.61
N TYR A 44 -11.57 -4.69 20.69
CA TYR A 44 -12.82 -4.99 20.01
C TYR A 44 -12.69 -4.81 18.50
N PRO A 45 -13.57 -5.43 17.69
CA PRO A 45 -13.62 -5.17 16.26
C PRO A 45 -13.71 -3.67 15.96
N SER A 46 -13.01 -3.22 14.92
CA SER A 46 -13.03 -1.81 14.49
C SER A 46 -14.45 -1.33 14.22
N ARG A 47 -14.67 -0.03 14.44
CA ARG A 47 -15.95 0.64 14.21
C ARG A 47 -16.51 0.31 12.82
N ASP A 48 -17.82 0.08 12.76
CA ASP A 48 -18.52 -0.22 11.51
C ASP A 48 -18.74 1.03 10.64
N VAL A 49 -17.63 1.60 10.15
CA VAL A 49 -17.64 2.79 9.30
C VAL A 49 -17.07 2.45 7.91
N ALA A 50 -17.69 3.02 6.88
CA ALA A 50 -17.41 2.68 5.49
C ALA A 50 -15.97 2.99 5.09
N TYR A 51 -15.41 4.12 5.53
CA TYR A 51 -14.05 4.51 5.15
C TYR A 51 -12.97 3.59 5.75
N ILE A 52 -13.11 3.12 7.00
CA ILE A 52 -12.16 2.16 7.58
C ILE A 52 -12.20 0.85 6.81
N LYS A 53 -13.40 0.34 6.49
CA LYS A 53 -13.55 -0.87 5.65
C LYS A 53 -12.99 -0.69 4.25
N ALA A 54 -13.21 0.46 3.63
CA ALA A 54 -12.67 0.78 2.30
C ALA A 54 -11.13 0.86 2.32
N THR A 55 -10.54 1.55 3.30
CA THR A 55 -9.08 1.60 3.50
C THR A 55 -8.51 0.20 3.71
N ALA A 56 -9.15 -0.64 4.54
CA ALA A 56 -8.73 -2.02 4.77
C ALA A 56 -8.77 -2.86 3.48
N ALA A 57 -9.85 -2.75 2.70
CA ALA A 57 -10.00 -3.44 1.43
C ALA A 57 -8.94 -3.00 0.41
N LEU A 58 -8.67 -1.69 0.30
CA LEU A 58 -7.63 -1.15 -0.58
C LEU A 58 -6.23 -1.62 -0.17
N CYS A 59 -5.92 -1.66 1.13
CA CYS A 59 -4.64 -2.18 1.62
C CYS A 59 -4.49 -3.69 1.36
N ILE A 60 -5.56 -4.48 1.45
CA ILE A 60 -5.56 -5.91 1.07
C ILE A 60 -5.32 -6.08 -0.43
N ILE A 61 -6.01 -5.29 -1.27
CA ILE A 61 -5.81 -5.29 -2.72
C ILE A 61 -4.36 -4.94 -3.05
N THR A 62 -3.79 -3.92 -2.42
CA THR A 62 -2.36 -3.56 -2.54
C THR A 62 -1.48 -4.75 -2.21
N LEU A 63 -1.71 -5.45 -1.09
CA LEU A 63 -0.90 -6.60 -0.70
C LEU A 63 -0.96 -7.75 -1.73
N ILE A 64 -2.17 -8.09 -2.20
CA ILE A 64 -2.36 -9.17 -3.19
C ILE A 64 -1.70 -8.80 -4.52
N THR A 65 -1.93 -7.58 -5.00
CA THR A 65 -1.37 -7.11 -6.27
C THR A 65 0.15 -6.97 -6.21
N ASP A 66 0.71 -6.50 -5.09
CA ASP A 66 2.15 -6.44 -4.86
C ASP A 66 2.81 -7.83 -4.86
N PHE A 67 2.17 -8.81 -4.22
CA PHE A 67 2.63 -10.20 -4.26
C PHE A 67 2.62 -10.74 -5.69
N ILE A 68 1.52 -10.55 -6.44
CA ILE A 68 1.43 -10.97 -7.85
C ILE A 68 2.51 -10.29 -8.68
N ALA A 69 2.67 -8.98 -8.57
CA ALA A 69 3.69 -8.23 -9.29
C ALA A 69 5.10 -8.74 -8.99
N THR A 70 5.42 -8.99 -7.71
CA THR A 70 6.72 -9.53 -7.29
C THR A 70 6.99 -10.90 -7.92
N THR A 71 5.99 -11.80 -7.93
CA THR A 71 6.15 -13.11 -8.59
C THR A 71 6.34 -12.98 -10.10
N LEU A 72 5.62 -12.08 -10.77
CA LEU A 72 5.74 -11.85 -12.21
C LEU A 72 7.11 -11.26 -12.57
N THR A 73 7.63 -10.32 -11.77
CA THR A 73 8.97 -9.77 -11.94
C THR A 73 10.04 -10.85 -11.74
N GLY A 74 9.90 -11.69 -10.71
CA GLY A 74 10.81 -12.82 -10.46
C GLY A 74 10.81 -13.86 -11.59
N LEU A 75 9.63 -14.21 -12.12
CA LEU A 75 9.51 -15.09 -13.29
C LEU A 75 10.07 -14.43 -14.57
N GLY A 76 9.87 -13.13 -14.73
CA GLY A 76 10.44 -12.33 -15.82
C GLY A 76 11.97 -12.37 -15.81
N LEU A 77 12.59 -12.19 -14.64
CA LEU A 77 14.04 -12.25 -14.46
C LEU A 77 14.62 -13.65 -14.77
N LYS A 78 13.90 -14.72 -14.42
CA LYS A 78 14.33 -16.11 -14.69
C LYS A 78 14.17 -16.50 -16.17
N SER A 79 13.23 -15.90 -16.89
CA SER A 79 12.91 -16.29 -18.27
C SER A 79 14.00 -15.88 -19.26
N GLN A 80 14.58 -16.86 -19.97
CA GLN A 80 15.50 -16.60 -21.10
C GLN A 80 14.80 -16.17 -22.39
N ASN A 81 13.50 -16.44 -22.51
CA ASN A 81 12.73 -16.10 -23.71
C ASN A 81 12.35 -14.61 -23.70
N HIS A 82 12.95 -13.84 -24.62
CA HIS A 82 12.79 -12.38 -24.69
C HIS A 82 11.32 -11.91 -24.80
N ASN A 83 10.53 -12.53 -25.69
CA ASN A 83 9.12 -12.16 -25.87
C ASN A 83 8.27 -12.41 -24.62
N LEU A 84 8.60 -13.46 -23.84
CA LEU A 84 7.89 -13.77 -22.60
C LEU A 84 8.33 -12.85 -21.47
N LYS A 85 9.64 -12.58 -21.36
CA LYS A 85 10.21 -11.61 -20.42
C LYS A 85 9.52 -10.24 -20.58
N TYR A 86 9.49 -9.72 -21.80
CA TYR A 86 8.82 -8.43 -22.08
C TYR A 86 7.35 -8.40 -21.64
N LYS A 87 6.60 -9.48 -21.88
CA LYS A 87 5.19 -9.58 -21.45
C LYS A 87 5.06 -9.60 -19.92
N TYR A 88 5.88 -10.40 -19.23
CA TYR A 88 5.88 -10.47 -17.76
C TYR A 88 6.19 -9.12 -17.14
N TYR A 89 7.24 -8.44 -17.59
CA TYR A 89 7.61 -7.11 -17.09
C TYR A 89 6.53 -6.07 -17.35
N ARG A 90 5.93 -6.06 -18.55
CA ARG A 90 4.84 -5.12 -18.87
C ARG A 90 3.63 -5.31 -17.97
N ILE A 91 3.22 -6.57 -17.74
CA ILE A 91 2.10 -6.88 -16.85
C ILE A 91 2.47 -6.52 -15.41
N ALA A 92 3.68 -6.87 -14.96
CA ALA A 92 4.15 -6.57 -13.61
C ALA A 92 4.10 -5.06 -13.31
N VAL A 93 4.59 -4.22 -14.23
CA VAL A 93 4.53 -2.75 -14.07
C VAL A 93 3.09 -2.25 -13.94
N LEU A 94 2.15 -2.74 -14.77
CA LEU A 94 0.74 -2.35 -14.66
C LEU A 94 0.12 -2.77 -13.32
N VAL A 95 0.45 -3.97 -12.83
CA VAL A 95 -0.04 -4.46 -11.54
C VAL A 95 0.56 -3.66 -10.37
N MET A 96 1.85 -3.30 -10.42
CA MET A 96 2.46 -2.44 -9.40
C MET A 96 1.88 -1.02 -9.40
N LEU A 97 1.58 -0.45 -10.58
CA LEU A 97 0.91 0.84 -10.68
C LEU A 97 -0.49 0.80 -10.04
N LEU A 98 -1.24 -0.28 -10.28
CA LEU A 98 -2.53 -0.49 -9.62
C LEU A 98 -2.37 -0.59 -8.09
N SER A 99 -1.37 -1.34 -7.62
CA SER A 99 -1.05 -1.46 -6.19
C SER A 99 -0.71 -0.10 -5.56
N LEU A 100 0.07 0.73 -6.27
CA LEU A 100 0.44 2.08 -5.85
C LEU A 100 -0.77 3.01 -5.75
N ILE A 101 -1.65 3.02 -6.77
CA ILE A 101 -2.87 3.83 -6.74
C ILE A 101 -3.78 3.38 -5.58
N SER A 102 -3.90 2.07 -5.38
CA SER A 102 -4.69 1.50 -4.28
C SER A 102 -4.16 1.94 -2.91
N VAL A 103 -2.85 1.86 -2.65
CA VAL A 103 -2.30 2.26 -1.35
C VAL A 103 -2.38 3.77 -1.13
N LEU A 104 -2.14 4.58 -2.17
CA LEU A 104 -2.27 6.04 -2.08
C LEU A 104 -3.70 6.46 -1.79
N SER A 105 -4.68 5.86 -2.47
CA SER A 105 -6.10 6.12 -2.18
C SER A 105 -6.46 5.72 -0.74
N ALA A 106 -5.97 4.59 -0.23
CA ALA A 106 -6.19 4.17 1.15
C ALA A 106 -5.64 5.19 2.16
N LEU A 107 -4.41 5.69 1.92
CA LEU A 107 -3.72 6.66 2.77
C LEU A 107 -4.33 8.07 2.72
N ILE A 108 -5.06 8.41 1.65
CA ILE A 108 -5.77 9.69 1.54
C ILE A 108 -7.18 9.58 2.11
N ILE A 109 -7.92 8.51 1.80
CA ILE A 109 -9.31 8.31 2.26
C ILE A 109 -9.38 8.30 3.79
N TYR A 110 -8.44 7.61 4.44
CA TYR A 110 -8.44 7.46 5.90
C TYR A 110 -8.42 8.81 6.64
N PRO A 111 -7.40 9.69 6.47
CA PRO A 111 -7.37 10.99 7.14
C PRO A 111 -8.45 11.97 6.65
N VAL A 112 -8.80 11.96 5.36
CA VAL A 112 -9.81 12.88 4.81
C VAL A 112 -11.19 12.60 5.39
N CYS A 113 -11.61 11.34 5.46
CA CYS A 113 -12.88 10.97 6.07
C CYS A 113 -12.84 11.16 7.59
N PHE A 114 -11.73 10.82 8.24
CA PHE A 114 -11.57 11.04 9.69
C PHE A 114 -11.68 12.52 10.07
N ALA A 115 -11.13 13.43 9.26
CA ALA A 115 -11.24 14.87 9.51
C ALA A 115 -12.71 15.36 9.55
N GLY A 116 -13.61 14.72 8.80
CA GLY A 116 -15.04 15.00 8.85
C GLY A 116 -15.73 14.56 10.15
N GLU A 117 -15.18 13.55 10.85
CA GLU A 117 -15.72 13.01 12.09
C GLU A 117 -15.12 13.61 13.36
N LEU A 118 -14.14 14.52 13.25
CA LEU A 118 -13.42 15.11 14.40
C LEU A 118 -14.37 15.72 15.45
N ASN A 119 -15.48 16.33 15.01
CA ASN A 119 -16.47 16.92 15.92
C ASN A 119 -17.19 15.88 16.79
N LEU A 120 -17.28 14.62 16.34
CA LEU A 120 -17.92 13.51 17.06
C LEU A 120 -16.92 12.75 17.94
N ALA A 121 -15.63 13.03 17.78
CA ALA A 121 -14.55 12.25 18.37
C ALA A 121 -14.32 12.57 19.87
N ASN A 122 -15.00 13.59 20.43
CA ASN A 122 -14.99 13.99 21.85
C ASN A 122 -13.60 14.12 22.51
N ARG A 123 -12.54 14.25 21.70
CA ARG A 123 -11.15 14.36 22.13
C ARG A 123 -10.43 15.46 21.36
N PRO A 124 -9.61 16.27 22.05
CA PRO A 124 -8.93 17.40 21.41
C PRO A 124 -7.68 16.98 20.62
N VAL A 125 -7.05 15.85 20.97
CA VAL A 125 -5.77 15.42 20.40
C VAL A 125 -5.93 14.05 19.75
N TRP A 126 -5.53 13.97 18.49
CA TRP A 126 -5.47 12.76 17.68
C TRP A 126 -4.15 12.69 16.95
N GLU A 127 -3.53 11.53 16.99
CA GLU A 127 -2.24 11.29 16.36
C GLU A 127 -2.35 10.14 15.37
N PHE A 128 -1.76 10.30 14.19
CA PHE A 128 -1.59 9.18 13.28
C PHE A 128 -0.47 8.29 13.82
N GLY A 129 -0.80 7.02 14.06
CA GLY A 129 0.15 6.08 14.62
C GLY A 129 1.18 5.58 13.63
N TRP A 130 2.10 4.76 14.12
CA TRP A 130 3.23 4.29 13.35
C TRP A 130 2.81 3.45 12.12
N ALA A 131 1.69 2.73 12.20
CA ALA A 131 1.22 1.89 11.10
C ALA A 131 0.81 2.71 9.88
N TYR A 132 0.24 3.89 10.10
CA TYR A 132 -0.05 4.86 9.05
C TYR A 132 1.24 5.36 8.39
N GLY A 133 2.27 5.67 9.18
CA GLY A 133 3.60 6.02 8.69
C GLY A 133 4.25 4.90 7.86
N VAL A 134 4.13 3.64 8.30
CA VAL A 134 4.59 2.46 7.55
C VAL A 134 3.81 2.28 6.25
N GLY A 135 2.52 2.66 6.22
CA GLY A 135 1.72 2.72 4.99
C GLY A 135 2.32 3.68 3.96
N TRP A 136 2.67 4.91 4.36
CA TRP A 136 3.38 5.87 3.50
C TRP A 136 4.75 5.36 3.06
N GLY A 137 5.52 4.76 3.98
CA GLY A 137 6.80 4.13 3.65
C GLY A 137 6.65 3.07 2.57
N ALA A 138 5.62 2.21 2.67
CA ALA A 138 5.32 1.22 1.64
C ALA A 138 4.97 1.86 0.28
N ALA A 139 4.21 2.96 0.27
CA ALA A 139 3.90 3.69 -0.97
C ALA A 139 5.17 4.26 -1.64
N ILE A 140 6.10 4.81 -0.86
CA ILE A 140 7.39 5.33 -1.37
C ILE A 140 8.23 4.20 -1.97
N PHE A 141 8.36 3.06 -1.27
CA PHE A 141 9.10 1.92 -1.79
C PHE A 141 8.46 1.33 -3.06
N LEU A 142 7.13 1.24 -3.10
CA LEU A 142 6.40 0.80 -4.29
C LEU A 142 6.63 1.75 -5.47
N PHE A 143 6.55 3.06 -5.24
CA PHE A 143 6.85 4.06 -6.26
C PHE A 143 8.29 3.92 -6.79
N GLY A 144 9.27 3.79 -5.90
CA GLY A 144 10.65 3.55 -6.27
C GLY A 144 10.83 2.27 -7.09
N ALA A 145 10.17 1.17 -6.70
CA ALA A 145 10.21 -0.09 -7.44
C ALA A 145 9.62 0.04 -8.85
N VAL A 146 8.51 0.76 -9.01
CA VAL A 146 7.92 1.04 -10.33
C VAL A 146 8.90 1.81 -11.21
N VAL A 147 9.52 2.88 -10.70
CA VAL A 147 10.50 3.67 -11.44
C VAL A 147 11.70 2.81 -11.86
N LEU A 148 12.27 2.06 -10.93
CA LEU A 148 13.41 1.18 -11.22
C LEU A 148 13.08 0.13 -12.29
N LEU A 149 11.89 -0.49 -12.23
CA LEU A 149 11.48 -1.49 -13.22
C LEU A 149 11.15 -0.87 -14.59
N LEU A 150 10.69 0.38 -14.63
CA LEU A 150 10.53 1.12 -15.89
C LEU A 150 11.89 1.42 -16.53
N CYS A 151 12.86 1.89 -15.74
CA CYS A 151 14.23 2.14 -16.20
C CYS A 151 14.90 0.85 -16.70
N ASP A 152 14.74 -0.26 -15.97
CA ASP A 152 15.24 -1.58 -16.39
C ASP A 152 14.64 -1.99 -17.74
N LYS A 153 13.31 -1.92 -17.88
CA LYS A 153 12.60 -2.24 -19.12
C LYS A 153 13.07 -1.39 -20.31
N GLU A 154 13.28 -0.09 -20.11
CA GLU A 154 13.75 0.82 -21.16
C GLU A 154 15.19 0.50 -21.58
N SER A 155 16.08 0.26 -20.60
CA SER A 155 17.47 -0.10 -20.87
C SER A 155 17.60 -1.39 -21.67
N GLU A 156 16.78 -2.41 -21.36
CA GLU A 156 16.74 -3.64 -22.13
C GLU A 156 16.25 -3.39 -23.55
N GLU A 157 15.18 -2.60 -23.72
CA GLU A 157 14.61 -2.31 -25.04
C GLU A 157 15.64 -1.64 -25.98
N ILE A 158 16.46 -0.73 -25.45
CA ILE A 158 17.54 -0.08 -26.20
C ILE A 158 18.60 -1.10 -26.63
N TYR A 159 19.09 -1.93 -25.70
CA TYR A 159 20.10 -2.96 -25.98
C TYR A 159 19.68 -3.91 -27.11
N TYR A 160 18.41 -4.32 -27.13
CA TYR A 160 17.89 -5.20 -28.19
C TYR A 160 17.76 -4.49 -29.54
N LYS A 161 17.43 -3.20 -29.58
CA LYS A 161 17.40 -2.41 -30.82
C LYS A 161 18.80 -2.26 -31.41
N GLU A 162 19.78 -1.92 -30.57
CA GLU A 162 21.18 -1.78 -31.01
C GLU A 162 21.73 -3.08 -31.61
N ARG A 163 21.53 -4.22 -30.93
CA ARG A 163 22.04 -5.52 -31.42
C ARG A 163 21.44 -5.93 -32.77
N LYS A 164 20.17 -5.59 -33.03
CA LYS A 164 19.53 -5.84 -34.33
C LYS A 164 20.13 -4.98 -35.44
N ILE A 165 20.38 -3.70 -35.18
CA ILE A 165 20.98 -2.77 -36.14
C ILE A 165 22.40 -3.21 -36.51
N VAL A 166 23.21 -3.61 -35.51
CA VAL A 166 24.58 -4.12 -35.76
C VAL A 166 24.56 -5.38 -36.63
N HIS A 167 23.66 -6.32 -36.34
CA HIS A 167 23.53 -7.55 -37.13
C HIS A 167 23.07 -7.29 -38.56
N GLU A 168 22.11 -6.37 -38.76
CA GLU A 168 21.63 -5.98 -40.09
C GLU A 168 22.74 -5.28 -40.90
N ASN A 169 23.53 -4.41 -40.26
CA ASN A 169 24.66 -3.75 -40.90
C ASN A 169 25.76 -4.75 -41.30
N GLN A 170 26.04 -5.77 -40.49
CA GLN A 170 26.99 -6.84 -40.83
C GLN A 170 26.52 -7.68 -42.02
N MET A 171 25.21 -7.87 -42.23
CA MET A 171 24.70 -8.59 -43.40
C MET A 171 24.74 -7.77 -44.69
N ARG A 172 24.87 -6.45 -44.60
CA ARG A 172 24.92 -5.54 -45.76
C ARG A 172 26.34 -5.19 -46.22
N ALA A 173 27.35 -5.47 -45.39
CA ALA A 173 28.77 -5.26 -45.70
C ALA A 173 29.39 -6.53 -46.30
#